data_AF-E6YRT1-F1
#
_entry.id   AF-E6YRT1-F1
#
_cell.length_a   1.000
_cell.length_b   1.000
_cell.length_c   1.000
_cell.angle_alpha   90.00
_cell.angle_beta   90.00
_cell.angle_gamma   90.00
#
_symmetry.space_group_name_H-M   'P 1'
#
loop_
_entity.id
_entity.type
_entity.pdbx_description
1 polymer ?
#
loop_
_entity_poly.entity_id
_entity_poly.type
_entity_poly.pdbx_seq_one_letter_code
_entity_poly.pdbx_strand_id
1 'polypeptide(L)'
;MLDTLNIIAMIVCLLSLPMMVVGLVLVCIKKWRKNGLKTLGIGALLFIGSAIVGASVHKDRSEQVAHNNEIVISSSTSSIDVATQNESVTQVPAENTDKQVTSIEDNKSDENDGLGFWGWGLLIILTFSTGSALYNYCLYRRKKHFEQQVAMLQPDIPPFNFSEACEMFQELDASEYDYRLAPNEKLLGVQEYANFVGKRRVNKIEQMVVVARGRLLVTDQAIVFESSEKNERTTWTRIASVDITYEGCRVNRRSGIPWNYKFTATPRFAAVVRALGRPY
;
A
#
# COMPACT_ATOMS: atom_id res chain seq x y z
N MET A 1 12.26 0.45 -5.93
CA MET A 1 12.56 -0.47 -4.81
C MET A 1 11.56 -0.32 -3.66
N LEU A 2 11.16 0.92 -3.31
CA LEU A 2 10.21 1.19 -2.23
C LEU A 2 8.85 0.49 -2.39
N ASP A 3 8.27 0.48 -3.60
CA ASP A 3 6.99 -0.19 -3.84
C ASP A 3 7.08 -1.71 -3.70
N THR A 4 8.19 -2.31 -4.16
CA THR A 4 8.43 -3.75 -4.01
C THR A 4 8.64 -4.13 -2.55
N LEU A 5 9.37 -3.31 -1.79
CA LEU A 5 9.55 -3.49 -0.35
C LEU A 5 8.24 -3.32 0.42
N ASN A 6 7.37 -2.38 0.03
CA ASN A 6 6.06 -2.20 0.64
C ASN A 6 5.10 -3.36 0.32
N ILE A 7 5.13 -3.88 -0.91
CA ILE A 7 4.34 -5.07 -1.28
C ILE A 7 4.87 -6.30 -0.52
N ILE A 8 6.19 -6.49 -0.43
CA ILE A 8 6.79 -7.58 0.34
C ILE A 8 6.48 -7.43 1.83
N ALA A 9 6.57 -6.23 2.41
CA ALA A 9 6.24 -5.96 3.80
C ALA A 9 4.75 -6.22 4.08
N MET A 10 3.85 -5.85 3.15
CA MET A 10 2.42 -6.13 3.26
C MET A 10 2.14 -7.64 3.20
N ILE A 11 2.79 -8.38 2.29
CA ILE A 11 2.65 -9.84 2.18
C ILE A 11 3.21 -10.53 3.44
N VAL A 12 4.38 -10.08 3.95
CA VAL A 12 4.99 -10.62 5.17
C VAL A 12 4.13 -10.33 6.40
N CYS A 13 3.52 -9.15 6.49
CA CYS A 13 2.57 -8.79 7.55
C CYS A 13 1.27 -9.62 7.47
N LEU A 14 0.76 -9.85 6.26
CA LEU A 14 -0.41 -10.71 6.06
C LEU A 14 -0.13 -12.18 6.42
N LEU A 15 1.10 -12.66 6.22
CA LEU A 15 1.51 -14.03 6.56
C LEU A 15 1.92 -14.19 8.03
N SER A 16 2.30 -13.12 8.72
CA SER A 16 2.71 -13.17 10.13
C SER A 16 1.52 -13.32 11.07
N LEU A 17 0.37 -12.72 10.74
CA LEU A 17 -0.89 -12.87 11.50
C LEU A 17 -1.36 -14.33 11.63
N PRO A 18 -1.52 -15.12 10.56
CA PRO A 18 -1.91 -16.52 10.70
C PRO A 18 -0.84 -17.35 11.42
N MET A 19 0.46 -17.05 11.25
CA MET A 19 1.53 -17.73 11.98
C MET A 19 1.52 -17.43 13.49
N MET A 20 1.22 -16.19 13.88
CA MET A 20 1.04 -15.80 15.29
C MET A 20 -0.17 -16.50 15.89
N VAL A 21 -1.31 -16.54 15.18
CA VAL A 21 -2.51 -17.20 15.70
C VAL A 21 -2.31 -18.71 15.81
N VAL A 22 -1.71 -19.36 14.80
CA VAL A 22 -1.35 -20.79 14.87
C VAL A 22 -0.38 -21.05 16.02
N GLY A 23 0.62 -20.18 16.21
CA GLY A 23 1.54 -20.27 17.33
C GLY A 23 0.87 -20.15 18.69
N LEU A 24 -0.05 -19.20 18.85
CA LEU A 24 -0.83 -19.00 20.08
C LEU A 24 -1.69 -20.24 20.39
N VAL A 25 -2.41 -20.76 19.39
CA VAL A 25 -3.24 -21.96 19.53
C VAL A 25 -2.40 -23.19 19.90
N LEU A 26 -1.22 -23.35 19.29
CA LEU A 26 -0.29 -24.44 19.63
C LEU A 26 0.34 -24.28 21.03
N VAL A 27 0.45 -23.06 21.56
CA VAL A 27 0.87 -22.81 22.95
C VAL A 27 -0.19 -23.29 23.94
N CYS A 28 -1.48 -23.12 23.61
CA CYS A 28 -2.60 -23.56 24.45
C CYS A 28 -2.69 -25.09 24.57
N ILE A 29 -2.18 -25.85 23.59
CA ILE A 29 -2.17 -27.31 23.65
C ILE A 29 -0.93 -27.78 24.43
N LYS A 30 -1.14 -28.34 25.65
CA LYS A 30 -0.07 -28.79 26.58
C LYS A 30 1.03 -29.65 25.93
N LYS A 31 0.66 -30.51 24.96
CA LYS A 31 1.58 -31.38 24.20
C LYS A 31 2.45 -30.63 23.19
N TRP A 32 1.99 -29.50 22.66
CA TRP A 32 2.65 -28.76 21.58
C TRP A 32 3.21 -27.40 22.01
N ARG A 33 3.09 -27.06 23.30
CA ARG A 33 3.48 -25.76 23.86
C ARG A 33 4.86 -25.27 23.43
N LYS A 34 5.86 -26.15 23.40
CA LYS A 34 7.24 -25.81 23.01
C LYS A 34 7.37 -25.46 21.52
N ASN A 35 6.60 -26.11 20.66
CA ASN A 35 6.58 -25.84 19.23
C ASN A 35 5.70 -24.62 18.92
N GLY A 36 4.57 -24.48 19.63
CA GLY A 36 3.71 -23.30 19.57
C GLY A 36 4.45 -22.03 19.91
N LEU A 37 5.27 -22.04 20.98
CA LEU A 37 6.04 -20.88 21.40
C LEU A 37 7.08 -20.47 20.34
N LYS A 38 7.67 -21.45 19.64
CA LYS A 38 8.58 -21.17 18.51
C LYS A 38 7.85 -20.56 17.33
N THR A 39 6.69 -21.09 16.94
CA THR A 39 5.88 -20.55 15.84
C THR A 39 5.30 -19.16 16.17
N LEU A 40 4.88 -18.93 17.42
CA LEU A 40 4.46 -17.63 17.91
C LEU A 40 5.61 -16.63 17.86
N GLY A 41 6.80 -17.05 18.33
CA GLY A 41 8.02 -16.25 18.28
C GLY A 41 8.38 -15.85 16.84
N ILE A 42 8.36 -16.79 15.90
CA ILE A 42 8.62 -16.52 14.48
C ILE A 42 7.57 -15.55 13.90
N GLY A 43 6.29 -15.77 14.20
CA GLY A 43 5.21 -14.87 13.76
C GLY A 43 5.37 -13.45 14.30
N ALA A 44 5.68 -13.31 15.59
CA ALA A 44 5.90 -12.02 16.24
C ALA A 44 7.14 -11.30 15.66
N LEU A 45 8.22 -12.05 15.38
CA LEU A 45 9.44 -11.50 14.77
C LEU A 45 9.18 -11.00 13.34
N LEU A 46 8.40 -11.75 12.55
CA LEU A 46 7.98 -11.35 11.21
C LEU A 46 7.06 -10.12 11.24
N PHE A 47 6.15 -10.04 12.21
CA PHE A 47 5.27 -8.89 12.39
C PHE A 47 6.06 -7.62 12.78
N ILE A 48 6.91 -7.72 13.80
CA ILE A 48 7.77 -6.59 14.24
C ILE A 48 8.74 -6.17 13.12
N GLY A 49 9.35 -7.13 12.43
CA GLY A 49 10.24 -6.85 11.29
C GLY A 49 9.52 -6.11 10.16
N SER A 50 8.26 -6.46 9.88
CA SER A 50 7.45 -5.75 8.88
C SER A 50 7.08 -4.32 9.31
N ALA A 51 6.85 -4.09 10.60
CA ALA A 51 6.55 -2.77 11.14
C ALA A 51 7.78 -1.83 11.11
N ILE A 52 8.98 -2.35 11.38
CA ILE A 52 10.23 -1.57 11.32
C ILE A 52 10.54 -1.15 9.88
N VAL A 53 10.37 -2.05 8.91
CA VAL A 53 10.54 -1.73 7.48
C VAL A 53 9.48 -0.73 7.00
N GLY A 54 8.25 -0.80 7.52
CA GLY A 54 7.20 0.19 7.24
C GLY A 54 7.46 1.57 7.85
N ALA A 55 8.02 1.64 9.06
CA ALA A 55 8.30 2.88 9.77
C ALA A 55 9.56 3.61 9.26
N SER A 56 10.61 2.87 8.84
CA SER A 56 11.84 3.47 8.30
C SER A 56 11.64 4.14 6.94
N VAL A 57 10.58 3.78 6.21
CA VAL A 57 10.23 4.38 4.91
C VAL A 57 9.47 5.71 5.07
N HIS A 58 8.92 5.99 6.25
CA HIS A 58 8.20 7.24 6.53
C HIS A 58 9.06 8.31 7.22
N LYS A 59 10.32 8.02 7.56
CA LYS A 59 11.18 8.94 8.33
C LYS A 59 12.11 9.83 7.49
N ASP A 60 12.08 9.75 6.15
CA ASP A 60 12.98 10.54 5.29
C ASP A 60 12.37 11.82 4.71
N ARG A 61 11.22 12.27 5.22
CA ARG A 61 10.67 13.59 4.84
C ARG A 61 9.93 14.28 5.97
N SER A 62 10.67 14.76 6.95
CA SER A 62 10.22 15.80 7.87
C SER A 62 11.33 16.84 7.99
N GLU A 63 11.04 17.98 7.37
CA GLU A 63 11.50 19.33 7.72
C GLU A 63 12.98 19.68 7.49
N GLN A 64 13.24 20.19 6.28
CA GLN A 64 14.30 21.15 6.01
C GLN A 64 13.65 22.51 5.69
N VAL A 65 13.44 23.35 6.71
CA VAL A 65 13.28 24.81 6.56
C VAL A 65 13.99 25.49 7.75
N ALA A 66 14.83 26.46 7.42
CA ALA A 66 15.84 27.11 8.26
C ALA A 66 15.28 28.01 9.39
N HIS A 67 16.06 28.20 10.46
CA HIS A 67 16.57 29.52 10.85
C HIS A 67 17.71 29.39 11.88
N ASN A 68 18.79 30.14 11.64
CA ASN A 68 19.96 30.28 12.50
C ASN A 68 19.71 31.28 13.64
N ASN A 69 20.48 31.07 14.72
CA ASN A 69 20.77 31.92 15.89
C ASN A 69 19.76 31.86 17.04
N GLU A 70 20.16 31.28 18.18
CA GLU A 70 20.76 32.03 19.28
C GLU A 70 21.27 31.04 20.35
N ILE A 71 22.49 31.28 20.84
CA ILE A 71 23.14 30.60 21.97
C ILE A 71 22.65 31.31 23.23
N VAL A 72 22.32 30.58 24.32
CA VAL A 72 22.62 30.90 25.75
C VAL A 72 21.71 30.12 26.73
N ILE A 73 22.36 29.22 27.48
CA ILE A 73 22.32 28.89 28.93
C ILE A 73 21.02 28.46 29.66
N SER A 74 21.13 27.28 30.30
CA SER A 74 20.69 26.88 31.69
C SER A 74 19.90 25.56 31.66
N SER A 75 20.10 24.55 32.51
CA SER A 75 20.57 24.55 33.90
C SER A 75 21.24 23.24 34.31
N SER A 76 21.94 23.34 35.44
CA SER A 76 22.88 22.42 36.08
C SER A 76 22.21 21.21 36.78
N THR A 77 22.82 20.04 36.67
CA THR A 77 22.64 18.92 37.62
C THR A 77 23.70 19.00 38.71
N SER A 78 23.25 19.25 39.96
CA SER A 78 24.08 19.15 41.16
C SER A 78 24.06 17.73 41.72
N SER A 79 25.26 17.16 41.88
CA SER A 79 25.56 15.97 42.66
C SER A 79 25.56 16.27 44.16
N ILE A 80 24.92 15.43 44.98
CA ILE A 80 25.35 15.18 46.37
C ILE A 80 25.19 13.69 46.67
N ASP A 81 26.30 13.13 47.11
CA ASP A 81 26.52 11.79 47.65
C ASP A 81 26.64 11.94 49.18
N VAL A 82 26.03 11.05 49.97
CA VAL A 82 26.33 10.91 51.41
C VAL A 82 26.26 9.44 51.79
N ALA A 83 27.43 8.90 52.13
CA ALA A 83 27.64 7.59 52.74
C ALA A 83 27.92 7.72 54.24
N THR A 84 27.49 6.73 55.04
CA THR A 84 28.18 6.05 56.17
C THR A 84 27.13 5.39 57.10
N GLN A 85 27.31 4.28 57.83
CA GLN A 85 28.20 3.11 57.84
C GLN A 85 27.75 2.18 59.01
N ASN A 86 28.32 0.96 59.08
CA ASN A 86 28.53 0.03 60.21
C ASN A 86 27.51 -1.11 60.46
N GLU A 87 27.87 -2.38 60.22
CA GLU A 87 28.65 -3.39 61.02
C GLU A 87 27.68 -4.35 61.76
N SER A 88 27.86 -5.66 61.98
CA SER A 88 28.84 -6.71 61.63
C SER A 88 28.34 -8.10 62.15
N VAL A 89 29.00 -9.20 61.70
CA VAL A 89 29.26 -10.52 62.39
C VAL A 89 28.25 -11.71 62.34
N THR A 90 28.56 -12.67 61.43
CA THR A 90 28.93 -14.13 61.52
C THR A 90 28.12 -15.27 62.22
N GLN A 91 28.11 -16.45 61.53
CA GLN A 91 27.98 -17.91 61.89
C GLN A 91 26.62 -18.62 61.58
N VAL A 92 26.43 -19.56 60.60
CA VAL A 92 26.87 -20.98 60.32
C VAL A 92 26.03 -22.05 61.10
N PRO A 93 25.70 -23.30 60.64
CA PRO A 93 25.17 -23.88 59.38
C PRO A 93 24.09 -25.04 59.57
N ALA A 94 23.76 -25.80 58.49
CA ALA A 94 23.22 -27.20 58.43
C ALA A 94 21.74 -27.43 58.85
N GLU A 95 20.94 -28.44 58.44
CA GLU A 95 20.97 -29.61 57.54
C GLU A 95 19.49 -30.11 57.43
N ASN A 96 19.13 -30.80 56.34
CA ASN A 96 18.29 -32.02 56.29
C ASN A 96 16.74 -32.06 56.47
N THR A 97 16.10 -32.60 55.40
CA THR A 97 15.29 -33.86 55.41
C THR A 97 13.78 -33.81 55.07
N ASP A 98 13.50 -34.46 53.93
CA ASP A 98 12.42 -35.38 53.54
C ASP A 98 10.91 -35.06 53.62
N LYS A 99 10.29 -35.44 52.48
CA LYS A 99 9.04 -36.21 52.30
C LYS A 99 7.74 -35.63 52.87
N GLN A 100 6.84 -35.27 51.94
CA GLN A 100 5.64 -36.10 51.78
C GLN A 100 4.96 -35.88 50.43
N VAL A 101 4.96 -36.96 49.65
CA VAL A 101 3.96 -37.20 48.61
C VAL A 101 2.66 -37.52 49.31
N THR A 102 1.61 -36.75 49.06
CA THR A 102 0.23 -37.20 49.20
C THR A 102 -0.49 -36.94 47.89
N SER A 103 -0.69 -38.03 47.16
CA SER A 103 -1.72 -38.21 46.15
C SER A 103 -3.11 -37.98 46.75
N ILE A 104 -4.03 -37.36 46.00
CA ILE A 104 -5.44 -37.77 45.89
C ILE A 104 -6.12 -37.00 44.73
N GLU A 105 -6.74 -37.81 43.87
CA GLU A 105 -7.89 -37.58 42.98
C GLU A 105 -7.83 -36.52 41.87
N ASP A 106 -7.42 -37.02 40.70
CA ASP A 106 -8.29 -37.18 39.53
C ASP A 106 -9.72 -36.62 39.68
N ASN A 107 -9.93 -35.40 39.19
CA ASN A 107 -11.23 -34.99 38.66
C ASN A 107 -11.00 -34.43 37.26
N LYS A 108 -11.10 -35.33 36.28
CA LYS A 108 -11.42 -34.99 34.90
C LYS A 108 -12.72 -34.17 34.89
N SER A 109 -12.61 -32.88 34.67
CA SER A 109 -13.53 -32.21 33.77
C SER A 109 -12.73 -31.84 32.52
N ASP A 110 -12.73 -32.74 31.53
CA ASP A 110 -12.51 -32.33 30.14
C ASP A 110 -13.70 -31.45 29.76
N GLU A 111 -13.67 -30.21 30.24
CA GLU A 111 -14.53 -29.16 29.73
C GLU A 111 -14.00 -28.90 28.32
N ASN A 112 -14.79 -29.34 27.33
CA ASN A 112 -14.48 -29.11 25.93
C ASN A 112 -14.30 -27.61 25.73
N ASP A 113 -13.05 -27.15 25.69
CA ASP A 113 -12.67 -25.83 25.22
C ASP A 113 -13.21 -25.69 23.79
N GLY A 114 -14.37 -25.05 23.68
CA GLY A 114 -15.40 -25.24 22.65
C GLY A 114 -15.05 -24.84 21.22
N LEU A 115 -13.78 -24.76 20.86
CA LEU A 115 -13.35 -24.59 19.48
C LEU A 115 -11.95 -25.21 19.33
N GLY A 116 -11.88 -26.48 18.91
CA GLY A 116 -10.61 -27.17 18.65
C GLY A 116 -9.74 -26.45 17.60
N PHE A 117 -8.48 -26.86 17.44
CA PHE A 117 -7.50 -26.27 16.49
C PHE A 117 -8.08 -25.99 15.09
N TRP A 118 -8.92 -26.90 14.60
CA TRP A 118 -9.63 -26.76 13.31
C TRP A 118 -10.64 -25.62 13.28
N GLY A 119 -11.32 -25.35 14.39
CA GLY A 119 -12.28 -24.25 14.49
C GLY A 119 -11.61 -22.88 14.56
N TRP A 120 -10.44 -22.75 15.21
CA TRP A 120 -9.63 -21.52 15.13
C TRP A 120 -9.09 -21.28 13.71
N GLY A 121 -8.60 -22.31 13.04
CA GLY A 121 -8.17 -22.22 11.64
C GLY A 121 -9.31 -21.77 10.72
N LEU A 122 -10.50 -22.34 10.91
CA LEU A 122 -11.71 -21.95 10.18
C LEU A 122 -12.08 -20.49 10.42
N LEU A 123 -11.99 -20.00 11.66
CA LEU A 123 -12.31 -18.62 12.03
C LEU A 123 -11.39 -17.60 11.34
N ILE A 124 -10.09 -17.90 11.21
CA ILE A 124 -9.14 -17.07 10.46
C ILE A 124 -9.50 -17.03 8.97
N ILE A 125 -9.82 -18.19 8.37
CA ILE A 125 -10.20 -18.26 6.96
C ILE A 125 -11.49 -17.47 6.72
N LEU A 126 -12.48 -17.59 7.62
CA LEU A 126 -13.75 -16.87 7.52
C LEU A 126 -13.56 -15.36 7.65
N THR A 127 -12.74 -14.90 8.60
CA THR A 127 -12.44 -13.46 8.76
C THR A 127 -11.69 -12.90 7.54
N PHE A 128 -10.69 -13.61 7.01
CA PHE A 128 -10.00 -13.20 5.79
C PHE A 128 -10.93 -13.17 4.57
N SER A 129 -11.77 -14.20 4.42
CA SER A 129 -12.75 -14.29 3.32
C SER A 129 -13.77 -13.15 3.39
N THR A 130 -14.28 -12.85 4.59
CA THR A 130 -15.22 -11.75 4.83
C THR A 130 -14.57 -10.39 4.54
N GLY A 131 -13.33 -10.18 5.00
CA GLY A 131 -12.57 -8.97 4.72
C GLY A 131 -12.28 -8.78 3.23
N SER A 132 -11.88 -9.85 2.54
CA SER A 132 -11.66 -9.84 1.08
C SER A 132 -12.94 -9.55 0.31
N ALA A 133 -14.06 -10.18 0.69
CA ALA A 133 -15.37 -9.92 0.10
C ALA A 133 -15.79 -8.46 0.28
N LEU A 134 -15.63 -7.91 1.49
CA LEU A 134 -15.93 -6.50 1.77
C LEU A 134 -15.05 -5.55 0.97
N TYR A 135 -13.75 -5.84 0.87
CA TYR A 135 -12.81 -5.04 0.06
C TYR A 135 -13.21 -5.05 -1.42
N ASN A 136 -13.48 -6.23 -1.99
CA ASN A 136 -13.92 -6.37 -3.38
C ASN A 136 -15.27 -5.67 -3.63
N TYR A 137 -16.21 -5.76 -2.68
CA TYR A 137 -17.47 -5.03 -2.75
C TYR A 137 -17.25 -3.50 -2.75
N CYS A 138 -16.37 -3.00 -1.88
CA CYS A 138 -16.00 -1.58 -1.86
C CYS A 138 -15.35 -1.13 -3.16
N LEU A 139 -14.42 -1.92 -3.72
CA LEU A 139 -13.82 -1.64 -5.03
C LEU A 139 -14.85 -1.64 -6.15
N TYR A 140 -15.74 -2.64 -6.18
CA TYR A 140 -16.83 -2.72 -7.14
C TYR A 140 -17.73 -1.48 -7.05
N ARG A 141 -18.11 -1.06 -5.84
CA ARG A 141 -18.91 0.14 -5.62
C ARG A 141 -18.22 1.41 -6.12
N ARG A 142 -16.91 1.55 -5.89
CA ARG A 142 -16.12 2.69 -6.40
C ARG A 142 -16.05 2.70 -7.92
N LYS A 143 -15.75 1.55 -8.54
CA LYS A 143 -15.74 1.40 -10.00
C LYS A 143 -17.10 1.73 -10.61
N LYS A 144 -18.19 1.22 -10.02
CA LYS A 144 -19.55 1.50 -10.48
C LYS A 144 -19.89 3.00 -10.41
N HIS A 145 -19.55 3.66 -9.31
CA HIS A 145 -19.77 5.10 -9.15
C HIS A 145 -18.93 5.92 -10.15
N PHE A 146 -17.68 5.53 -10.36
CA PHE A 146 -16.83 6.13 -11.39
C PHE A 146 -17.45 6.00 -12.78
N GLU A 147 -17.90 4.81 -13.18
CA GLU A 147 -18.54 4.62 -14.49
C GLU A 147 -19.83 5.45 -14.65
N GLN A 148 -20.61 5.60 -13.57
CA GLN A 148 -21.78 6.48 -13.56
C GLN A 148 -21.41 7.95 -13.75
N GLN A 149 -20.38 8.44 -13.06
CA GLN A 149 -19.89 9.81 -13.23
C GLN A 149 -19.32 10.05 -14.63
N VAL A 150 -18.63 9.08 -15.21
CA VAL A 150 -18.14 9.17 -16.59
C VAL A 150 -19.32 9.22 -17.57
N ALA A 151 -20.35 8.40 -17.38
CA ALA A 151 -21.54 8.41 -18.21
C ALA A 151 -22.28 9.74 -18.16
N MET A 152 -22.37 10.39 -16.99
CA MET A 152 -22.97 11.74 -16.84
C MET A 152 -22.21 12.84 -17.58
N LEU A 153 -20.91 12.64 -17.82
CA LEU A 153 -20.05 13.58 -18.55
C LEU A 153 -19.99 13.29 -20.05
N GLN A 154 -20.56 12.17 -20.49
CA GLN A 154 -20.64 11.81 -21.90
C GLN A 154 -22.01 12.19 -22.44
N PRO A 155 -22.08 12.70 -23.68
CA PRO A 155 -23.35 12.96 -24.32
C PRO A 155 -24.04 11.64 -24.68
N ASP A 156 -25.36 11.66 -24.66
CA ASP A 156 -26.18 10.52 -25.08
C ASP A 156 -25.96 10.17 -26.55
N ILE A 157 -25.66 11.18 -27.37
CA ILE A 157 -25.35 11.03 -28.79
C ILE A 157 -23.83 11.04 -28.96
N PRO A 158 -23.23 9.99 -29.54
CA PRO A 158 -21.79 9.96 -29.78
C PRO A 158 -21.39 11.04 -30.81
N PRO A 159 -20.24 11.72 -30.62
CA PRO A 159 -19.76 12.68 -31.61
C PRO A 159 -19.48 11.99 -32.95
N PHE A 160 -19.75 12.69 -34.05
CA PHE A 160 -19.55 12.17 -35.41
C PHE A 160 -18.11 12.31 -35.87
N ASN A 161 -17.37 13.29 -35.35
CA ASN A 161 -15.99 13.53 -35.72
C ASN A 161 -15.15 14.00 -34.52
N PHE A 162 -13.83 13.98 -34.70
CA PHE A 162 -12.87 14.35 -33.67
C PHE A 162 -13.01 15.81 -33.20
N SER A 163 -13.33 16.75 -34.10
CA SER A 163 -13.49 18.17 -33.75
C SER A 163 -14.68 18.39 -32.82
N GLU A 164 -15.82 17.78 -33.16
CA GLU A 164 -17.03 17.80 -32.33
C GLU A 164 -16.76 17.19 -30.95
N ALA A 165 -15.99 16.09 -30.89
CA ALA A 165 -15.60 15.46 -29.64
C ALA A 165 -14.73 16.36 -28.74
N CYS A 166 -13.87 17.20 -29.33
CA CYS A 166 -13.10 18.20 -28.59
C CYS A 166 -13.99 19.32 -28.02
N GLU A 167 -14.98 19.78 -28.79
CA GLU A 167 -15.88 20.88 -28.40
C GLU A 167 -16.84 20.50 -27.25
N MET A 168 -17.07 19.20 -27.04
CA MET A 168 -17.90 18.70 -25.93
C MET A 168 -17.33 18.98 -24.54
N PHE A 169 -16.03 19.25 -24.42
CA PHE A 169 -15.38 19.47 -23.14
C PHE A 169 -14.90 20.91 -23.02
N GLN A 170 -15.25 21.55 -21.90
CA GLN A 170 -14.73 22.88 -21.57
C GLN A 170 -13.20 22.84 -21.46
N GLU A 171 -12.52 23.85 -22.01
CA GLU A 171 -11.08 24.01 -21.85
C GLU A 171 -10.71 24.21 -20.37
N LEU A 172 -9.63 23.53 -19.94
CA LEU A 172 -9.01 23.72 -18.64
C LEU A 172 -7.91 24.78 -18.73
N ASP A 173 -7.79 25.61 -17.70
CA ASP A 173 -6.70 26.57 -17.62
C ASP A 173 -5.37 25.83 -17.41
N ALA A 174 -4.52 25.81 -18.44
CA ALA A 174 -3.23 25.14 -18.37
C ALA A 174 -2.27 25.77 -17.35
N SER A 175 -2.45 27.05 -17.01
CA SER A 175 -1.61 27.74 -16.03
C SER A 175 -1.81 27.22 -14.60
N GLU A 176 -3.03 26.76 -14.26
CA GLU A 176 -3.32 26.10 -12.97
C GLU A 176 -2.48 24.83 -12.78
N TYR A 177 -2.10 24.20 -13.89
CA TYR A 177 -1.30 22.99 -13.91
C TYR A 177 0.18 23.26 -14.25
N ASP A 178 0.63 24.50 -14.38
CA ASP A 178 1.98 24.84 -14.87
C ASP A 178 2.33 24.09 -16.17
N TYR A 179 1.34 23.93 -17.06
CA TYR A 179 1.51 23.24 -18.34
C TYR A 179 1.63 24.26 -19.48
N ARG A 180 2.69 24.09 -20.30
CA ARG A 180 2.91 24.95 -21.47
C ARG A 180 2.26 24.34 -22.71
N LEU A 181 1.20 24.98 -23.17
CA LEU A 181 0.48 24.59 -24.38
C LEU A 181 1.31 24.88 -25.64
N ALA A 182 1.18 24.00 -26.64
CA ALA A 182 1.61 24.27 -27.99
C ALA A 182 0.69 25.34 -28.64
N PRO A 183 1.12 25.98 -29.74
CA PRO A 183 0.27 26.94 -30.44
C PRO A 183 -1.08 26.33 -30.84
N ASN A 184 -2.17 27.04 -30.53
CA ASN A 184 -3.56 26.62 -30.77
C ASN A 184 -3.93 25.27 -30.15
N GLU A 185 -3.26 24.88 -29.06
CA GLU A 185 -3.60 23.68 -28.29
C GLU A 185 -4.50 24.06 -27.12
N LYS A 186 -5.47 23.20 -26.82
CA LYS A 186 -6.39 23.33 -25.68
C LYS A 186 -6.21 22.16 -24.73
N LEU A 187 -6.11 22.45 -23.43
CA LEU A 187 -6.08 21.42 -22.40
C LEU A 187 -7.51 20.97 -22.07
N LEU A 188 -7.80 19.68 -22.15
CA LEU A 188 -9.16 19.15 -21.97
C LEU A 188 -9.29 18.30 -20.70
N GLY A 189 -8.22 17.57 -20.35
CA GLY A 189 -8.19 16.70 -19.17
C GLY A 189 -6.80 16.57 -18.55
N VAL A 190 -6.77 16.44 -17.23
CA VAL A 190 -5.54 16.19 -16.46
C VAL A 190 -5.77 15.00 -15.51
N GLN A 191 -4.76 14.15 -15.42
CA GLN A 191 -4.66 13.07 -14.45
C GLN A 191 -3.32 13.16 -13.73
N GLU A 192 -3.38 13.58 -12.48
CA GLU A 192 -2.22 13.58 -11.58
C GLU A 192 -1.88 12.17 -11.10
N TYR A 193 -0.63 11.98 -10.64
CA TYR A 193 -0.13 10.74 -10.04
C TYR A 193 -0.22 9.51 -10.97
N ALA A 194 0.05 9.71 -12.25
CA ALA A 194 0.17 8.65 -13.25
C ALA A 194 1.53 7.94 -13.17
N ASN A 195 1.50 6.61 -13.08
CA ASN A 195 2.71 5.79 -13.15
C ASN A 195 2.86 5.22 -14.56
N PHE A 196 3.94 5.55 -15.27
CA PHE A 196 4.29 4.91 -16.53
C PHE A 196 4.88 3.52 -16.25
N VAL A 197 4.25 2.48 -16.80
CA VAL A 197 4.61 1.08 -16.56
C VAL A 197 5.27 0.51 -17.81
N GLY A 198 6.48 0.00 -17.63
CA GLY A 198 7.24 -0.67 -18.66
C GLY A 198 7.51 -2.13 -18.31
N LYS A 199 7.94 -2.89 -19.32
CA LYS A 199 8.45 -4.24 -19.12
C LYS A 199 9.93 -4.18 -18.74
N ARG A 200 10.31 -4.89 -17.68
CA ARG A 200 11.70 -5.14 -17.31
C ARG A 200 11.93 -6.64 -17.23
N ARG A 201 13.01 -7.12 -17.85
CA ARG A 201 13.40 -8.53 -17.77
C ARG A 201 14.29 -8.74 -16.56
N VAL A 202 13.88 -9.61 -15.64
CA VAL A 202 14.66 -10.02 -14.46
C VAL A 202 14.72 -11.53 -14.45
N ASN A 203 15.91 -12.13 -14.49
CA ASN A 203 16.11 -13.58 -14.47
C ASN A 203 15.24 -14.35 -15.50
N LYS A 204 15.21 -13.87 -16.76
CA LYS A 204 14.36 -14.38 -17.85
C LYS A 204 12.84 -14.23 -17.66
N ILE A 205 12.37 -13.70 -16.54
CA ILE A 205 10.95 -13.41 -16.27
C ILE A 205 10.67 -11.95 -16.67
N GLU A 206 9.62 -11.73 -17.46
CA GLU A 206 9.13 -10.37 -17.72
C GLU A 206 8.30 -9.88 -16.53
N GLN A 207 8.70 -8.76 -15.95
CA GLN A 207 7.97 -8.08 -14.88
C GLN A 207 7.53 -6.70 -15.36
N MET A 208 6.31 -6.31 -14.99
CA MET A 208 5.82 -4.94 -15.15
C MET A 208 6.35 -4.10 -14.00
N VAL A 209 7.11 -3.05 -14.31
CA VAL A 209 7.74 -2.19 -13.31
C VAL A 209 7.38 -0.73 -13.61
N VAL A 210 7.16 0.06 -12.56
CA VAL A 210 7.01 1.50 -12.68
C VAL A 210 8.33 2.10 -13.13
N VAL A 211 8.32 2.76 -14.30
CA VAL A 211 9.49 3.34 -14.94
C VAL A 211 9.63 4.82 -14.59
N ALA A 212 8.51 5.54 -14.57
CA ALA A 212 8.47 6.97 -14.28
C ALA A 212 7.16 7.32 -13.58
N ARG A 213 7.18 8.36 -12.75
CA ARG A 213 5.98 8.90 -12.08
C ARG A 213 5.76 10.33 -12.50
N GLY A 214 4.51 10.67 -12.77
CA GLY A 214 4.18 11.99 -13.27
C GLY A 214 2.69 12.18 -13.44
N ARG A 215 2.31 12.85 -14.52
CA ARG A 215 0.92 13.16 -14.85
C ARG A 215 0.63 12.92 -16.33
N LEU A 216 -0.63 12.66 -16.62
CA LEU A 216 -1.14 12.60 -17.99
C LEU A 216 -1.99 13.83 -18.27
N LEU A 217 -1.72 14.47 -19.40
CA LEU A 217 -2.51 15.57 -19.92
C LEU A 217 -3.11 15.13 -21.25
N VAL A 218 -4.36 15.53 -21.48
CA VAL A 218 -5.09 15.25 -22.70
C VAL A 218 -5.50 16.58 -23.30
N THR A 219 -5.04 16.81 -24.51
CA THR A 219 -5.31 18.01 -25.28
C THR A 219 -6.08 17.66 -26.55
N ASP A 220 -6.58 18.68 -27.24
CA ASP A 220 -7.16 18.52 -28.58
C ASP A 220 -6.13 18.05 -29.64
N GLN A 221 -4.83 18.11 -29.34
CA GLN A 221 -3.77 17.70 -30.27
C GLN A 221 -3.08 16.38 -29.88
N ALA A 222 -2.98 16.06 -28.59
CA ALA A 222 -2.17 14.94 -28.11
C ALA A 222 -2.59 14.40 -26.74
N ILE A 223 -2.07 13.21 -26.43
CA ILE A 223 -1.89 12.73 -25.06
C ILE A 223 -0.43 12.94 -24.68
N VAL A 224 -0.22 13.57 -23.53
CA VAL A 224 1.10 13.95 -23.02
C VAL A 224 1.30 13.30 -21.66
N PHE A 225 2.43 12.65 -21.46
CA PHE A 225 2.91 12.22 -20.16
C PHE A 225 4.08 13.11 -19.77
N GLU A 226 3.98 13.73 -18.61
CA GLU A 226 5.00 14.62 -18.06
C GLU A 226 5.50 14.09 -16.72
N SER A 227 6.82 14.01 -16.58
CA SER A 227 7.52 13.49 -15.40
C SER A 227 8.96 14.02 -15.38
N SER A 228 9.54 14.13 -14.19
CA SER A 228 10.96 14.41 -13.99
C SER A 228 11.89 13.41 -14.68
N GLU A 229 11.48 12.15 -14.79
CA GLU A 229 12.32 11.10 -15.38
C GLU A 229 12.11 10.95 -16.89
N LYS A 230 10.89 11.25 -17.36
CA LYS A 230 10.50 10.92 -18.73
C LYS A 230 9.31 11.74 -19.22
N ASN A 231 9.51 12.49 -20.29
CA ASN A 231 8.45 13.21 -20.99
C ASN A 231 8.11 12.54 -22.31
N GLU A 232 6.84 12.35 -22.59
CA GLU A 232 6.34 11.70 -23.79
C GLU A 232 5.13 12.46 -24.33
N ARG A 233 5.08 12.66 -25.65
CA ARG A 233 3.95 13.28 -26.34
C ARG A 233 3.58 12.45 -27.55
N THR A 234 2.32 12.05 -27.63
CA THR A 234 1.78 11.31 -28.78
C THR A 234 0.51 12.00 -29.28
N THR A 235 0.53 12.39 -30.55
CA THR A 235 -0.62 13.00 -31.23
C THR A 235 -1.72 11.97 -31.47
N TRP A 236 -2.97 12.42 -31.53
CA TRP A 236 -4.12 11.55 -31.80
C TRP A 236 -3.99 10.76 -33.12
N THR A 237 -3.37 11.36 -34.13
CA THR A 237 -3.07 10.69 -35.41
C THR A 237 -2.15 9.48 -35.29
N ARG A 238 -1.31 9.42 -34.25
CA ARG A 238 -0.39 8.30 -33.97
C ARG A 238 -0.99 7.27 -33.01
N ILE A 239 -2.17 7.54 -32.47
CA ILE A 239 -2.92 6.62 -31.59
C ILE A 239 -3.83 5.76 -32.47
N ALA A 240 -3.82 4.46 -32.19
CA ALA A 240 -4.74 3.49 -32.80
C ALA A 240 -5.99 3.33 -31.94
N SER A 241 -5.82 3.21 -30.62
CA SER A 241 -6.92 3.20 -29.65
C SER A 241 -6.42 3.55 -28.25
N VAL A 242 -7.35 3.93 -27.37
CA VAL A 242 -7.07 4.15 -25.95
C VAL A 242 -8.06 3.39 -25.09
N ASP A 243 -7.54 2.52 -24.22
CA ASP A 243 -8.33 1.76 -23.26
C ASP A 243 -8.17 2.39 -21.88
N ILE A 244 -9.22 3.07 -21.39
CA ILE A 244 -9.22 3.73 -20.07
C ILE A 244 -10.22 3.07 -19.12
N THR A 245 -9.73 2.75 -17.93
CA THR A 245 -10.50 2.16 -16.83
C THR A 245 -10.26 2.96 -15.55
N TYR A 246 -10.98 2.61 -14.48
CA TYR A 246 -10.74 3.17 -13.16
C TYR A 246 -9.29 3.01 -12.65
N GLU A 247 -8.58 1.96 -13.08
CA GLU A 247 -7.24 1.60 -12.57
C GLU A 247 -6.08 2.08 -13.46
N GLY A 248 -6.40 2.73 -14.58
CA GLY A 248 -5.40 3.29 -15.46
C GLY A 248 -5.77 3.26 -16.93
N CYS A 249 -4.77 3.54 -17.76
CA CYS A 249 -4.91 3.78 -19.19
C CYS A 249 -3.88 3.00 -19.99
N ARG A 250 -4.30 2.43 -21.12
CA ARG A 250 -3.43 1.88 -22.13
C ARG A 250 -3.61 2.62 -23.45
N VAL A 251 -2.55 3.26 -23.91
CA VAL A 251 -2.52 3.95 -25.21
C VAL A 251 -1.87 3.02 -26.23
N ASN A 252 -2.68 2.47 -27.13
CA ASN A 252 -2.21 1.66 -28.24
C ASN A 252 -1.83 2.59 -29.40
N ARG A 253 -0.55 2.61 -29.75
CA ARG A 253 -0.02 3.45 -30.82
C ARG A 253 -0.13 2.71 -32.16
N ARG A 254 -0.29 3.44 -33.26
CA ARG A 254 -0.31 2.88 -34.61
C ARG A 254 1.01 2.21 -34.98
N SER A 255 2.11 2.64 -34.37
CA SER A 255 3.41 2.02 -34.47
C SER A 255 4.11 1.95 -33.10
N GLY A 256 4.87 0.88 -32.90
CA GLY A 256 5.65 0.65 -31.69
C GLY A 256 4.87 0.03 -30.52
N ILE A 257 5.50 0.03 -29.35
CA ILE A 257 4.98 -0.64 -28.14
C ILE A 257 3.86 0.21 -27.52
N PRO A 258 2.75 -0.37 -27.06
CA PRO A 258 1.73 0.34 -26.29
C PRO A 258 2.28 0.97 -25.02
N TRP A 259 1.74 2.12 -24.65
CA TRP A 259 2.05 2.76 -23.39
C TRP A 259 1.02 2.38 -22.34
N ASN A 260 1.50 1.94 -21.17
CA ASN A 260 0.66 1.51 -20.07
C ASN A 260 0.87 2.46 -18.89
N TYR A 261 -0.23 2.94 -18.34
CA TYR A 261 -0.23 3.86 -17.22
C TYR A 261 -1.14 3.30 -16.12
N LYS A 262 -0.67 3.36 -14.87
CA LYS A 262 -1.45 2.95 -13.69
C LYS A 262 -1.73 4.15 -12.79
N PHE A 263 -3.01 4.37 -12.49
CA PHE A 263 -3.49 5.46 -11.64
C PHE A 263 -4.97 5.24 -11.31
N THR A 264 -5.48 5.94 -10.30
CA THR A 264 -6.93 6.01 -10.06
C THR A 264 -7.51 7.12 -10.93
N ALA A 265 -8.27 6.74 -11.96
CA ALA A 265 -8.75 7.69 -12.97
C ALA A 265 -9.76 8.69 -12.40
N THR A 266 -9.60 9.97 -12.74
CA THR A 266 -10.66 10.97 -12.52
C THR A 266 -11.76 10.79 -13.57
N PRO A 267 -13.05 10.96 -13.20
CA PRO A 267 -14.16 10.77 -14.15
C PRO A 267 -14.04 11.66 -15.38
N ARG A 268 -13.65 12.93 -15.19
CA ARG A 268 -13.46 13.89 -16.27
C ARG A 268 -12.37 13.43 -17.24
N PHE A 269 -11.18 13.08 -16.75
CA PHE A 269 -10.09 12.60 -17.60
C PHE A 269 -10.53 11.38 -18.42
N ALA A 270 -11.20 10.42 -17.77
CA ALA A 270 -11.68 9.24 -18.47
C ALA A 270 -12.76 9.53 -19.51
N ALA A 271 -13.68 10.47 -19.24
CA ALA A 271 -14.69 10.91 -20.20
C ALA A 271 -14.04 11.51 -21.46
N VAL A 272 -13.09 12.42 -21.28
CA VAL A 272 -12.33 13.05 -22.39
C VAL A 272 -11.60 11.99 -23.21
N VAL A 273 -10.85 11.09 -22.56
CA VAL A 273 -10.11 10.03 -23.27
C VAL A 273 -11.04 9.10 -24.04
N ARG A 274 -12.20 8.73 -23.47
CA ARG A 274 -13.19 7.86 -24.14
C ARG A 274 -13.90 8.53 -25.31
N ALA A 275 -14.04 9.85 -25.29
CA ALA A 275 -14.57 10.59 -26.42
C ALA A 275 -13.50 10.67 -27.52
N LEU A 276 -12.31 11.19 -27.22
CA LEU A 276 -11.27 11.46 -28.21
C LEU A 276 -10.57 10.20 -28.74
N GLY A 277 -10.52 9.13 -27.93
CA GLY A 277 -9.88 7.87 -28.29
C GLY A 277 -10.70 6.96 -29.21
N ARG A 278 -11.87 7.40 -29.69
CA ARG A 278 -12.70 6.65 -30.63
C ARG A 278 -12.11 6.71 -32.05
N PRO A 279 -12.27 5.64 -32.85
CA PRO A 279 -12.06 5.73 -34.28
C PRO A 279 -13.18 6.58 -34.89
N TYR A 280 -12.80 7.67 -35.54
CA TYR A 280 -13.66 8.52 -36.38
C TYR A 280 -13.39 8.25 -37.85
#